data_AF-A0AA45BXX2-F1
#
_entry.id   AF-A0AA45BXX2-F1
#
_cell.length_a   1.000
_cell.length_b   1.000
_cell.length_c   1.000
_cell.angle_alpha   90.00
_cell.angle_beta   90.00
_cell.angle_gamma   90.00
#
_symmetry.space_group_name_H-M   'P 1'
#
loop_
_entity.id
_entity.type
_entity.pdbx_description
1 polymer ?
#
loop_
_entity_poly.entity_id
_entity_poly.type
_entity_poly.pdbx_seq_one_letter_code
_entity_poly.pdbx_strand_id
1 'polypeptide(L)' 'TEVTPELLLETGVISKLNDGVKILASGAVEKKLTVKAHKFSSSAKEAIEAAGGSVEVI' A
#
# COMPACT_ATOMS: atom_id res chain seq x y z
N THR A 1 -9.01 1.56 7.55
CA THR A 1 -7.70 1.54 8.23
C THR A 1 -6.67 2.14 7.30
N GLU A 2 -5.84 3.06 7.78
CA GLU A 2 -4.79 3.69 6.98
C GLU A 2 -3.51 2.86 7.08
N VAL A 3 -2.85 2.63 5.94
CA VAL A 3 -1.60 1.91 5.80
C VAL A 3 -0.56 2.93 5.31
N THR A 4 0.24 3.43 6.24
CA THR A 4 1.36 4.34 5.96
C THR A 4 2.68 3.58 5.89
N PRO A 5 3.70 4.14 5.21
CA PRO A 5 5.04 3.59 5.23
C PRO A 5 5.61 3.47 6.65
N GLU A 6 5.31 4.46 7.50
CA GLU A 6 5.73 4.48 8.90
C GLU A 6 5.11 3.30 9.67
N LEU A 7 3.81 3.07 9.51
CA LEU A 7 3.13 1.93 10.12
C LEU A 7 3.71 0.61 9.62
N LEU A 8 4.00 0.50 8.32
CA LEU A 8 4.64 -0.69 7.73
C LEU A 8 6.06 -0.90 8.27
N LEU A 9 6.78 0.18 8.60
CA LEU A 9 8.11 0.12 9.19
C LEU A 9 8.05 -0.29 10.65
N GLU A 10 7.15 0.31 11.44
CA GLU A 10 6.93 -0.03 12.85
C GLU A 10 6.45 -1.48 13.03
N THR A 11 5.59 -1.94 12.13
CA THR A 11 5.12 -3.34 12.11
C THR A 11 6.15 -4.32 11.53
N GLY A 12 7.28 -3.82 11.02
CA GLY A 12 8.37 -4.63 10.48
C GLY A 12 8.07 -5.26 9.11
N VAL A 13 7.01 -4.83 8.43
CA VAL A 13 6.65 -5.30 7.08
C VAL A 13 7.64 -4.78 6.04
N ILE A 14 8.15 -3.56 6.23
CA ILE A 14 9.25 -3.01 5.45
C ILE A 14 10.47 -2.83 6.34
N SER A 15 11.65 -3.14 5.83
CA SER A 15 12.90 -3.01 6.60
C SER A 15 13.56 -1.64 6.45
N LYS A 16 13.21 -0.88 5.40
CA LYS A 16 13.81 0.43 5.09
C LYS A 16 12.80 1.33 4.41
N LEU A 17 12.75 2.59 4.83
CA LEU A 17 11.99 3.65 4.16
C LEU A 17 12.80 4.30 3.01
N ASN A 18 14.13 4.28 3.11
CA ASN A 18 15.05 5.01 2.22
C ASN A 18 15.04 4.57 0.74
N ASP A 19 14.60 3.34 0.43
CA ASP A 19 14.51 2.85 -0.96
C ASP A 19 13.15 3.13 -1.62
N GLY A 20 12.25 3.81 -0.90
CA GLY A 20 10.87 4.01 -1.30
C GLY A 20 10.02 2.75 -1.12
N VAL A 21 8.71 2.94 -0.93
CA VAL A 21 7.75 1.83 -0.77
C VAL A 21 7.02 1.60 -2.09
N LYS A 22 7.18 0.40 -2.66
CA LYS A 22 6.42 -0.04 -3.83
C LYS A 22 5.34 -1.03 -3.41
N ILE A 23 4.08 -0.69 -3.65
CA ILE A 23 2.94 -1.58 -3.43
C ILE A 23 2.77 -2.50 -4.64
N LEU A 24 2.64 -3.79 -4.35
CA LEU A 24 2.42 -4.86 -5.32
C LEU A 24 1.10 -5.56 -4.99
N ALA A 25 0.40 -6.05 -6.01
CA ALA A 25 -0.77 -6.90 -5.81
C ALA A 25 -0.30 -8.33 -5.56
N SER A 26 -0.55 -8.86 -4.36
CA SER A 26 -0.43 -10.27 -4.05
C SER A 26 -1.68 -10.69 -3.30
N GLY A 27 -2.67 -11.18 -4.04
CA GLY A 27 -4.00 -11.53 -3.51
C GLY A 27 -5.06 -10.43 -3.66
N ALA A 28 -6.26 -10.71 -3.14
CA ALA A 28 -7.39 -9.80 -3.17
C ALA A 28 -7.44 -8.96 -1.88
N VAL A 29 -7.74 -7.67 -2.02
CA VAL A 29 -8.03 -6.79 -0.89
C VAL A 29 -9.55 -6.78 -0.70
N GLU A 30 -10.05 -7.35 0.40
CA GLU A 30 -11.50 -7.40 0.67
C GLU A 30 -11.97 -6.27 1.59
N LYS A 31 -11.03 -5.57 2.25
CA LYS A 31 -11.32 -4.49 3.19
C LYS A 31 -10.96 -3.13 2.58
N LYS A 32 -11.81 -2.13 2.84
CA LYS A 32 -11.52 -0.72 2.53
C LYS A 32 -10.31 -0.24 3.33
N LEU A 33 -9.22 0.01 2.64
CA LEU A 33 -7.95 0.48 3.19
C LEU A 33 -7.45 1.68 2.39
N THR A 34 -6.84 2.64 3.09
CA THR A 34 -6.14 3.77 2.47
C THR A 34 -4.66 3.47 2.52
N VAL A 35 -4.00 3.29 1.38
CA VAL A 35 -2.58 2.92 1.30
C VAL A 35 -1.77 4.10 0.80
N LYS A 36 -0.78 4.54 1.58
CA LYS A 36 0.16 5.61 1.22
C LYS A 36 1.54 5.02 0.90
N ALA A 37 2.06 5.26 -0.28
CA ALA A 37 3.35 4.72 -0.71
C ALA A 37 3.99 5.52 -1.86
N HIS A 38 5.26 5.26 -2.16
CA HIS A 38 5.98 6.01 -3.21
C HIS A 38 5.66 5.50 -4.62
N LYS A 39 5.29 4.23 -4.74
CA LYS A 39 4.97 3.61 -6.03
C LYS A 39 3.92 2.53 -5.88
N PHE A 40 3.05 2.41 -6.87
CA PHE A 40 2.05 1.35 -6.93
C PHE A 40 2.22 0.61 -8.26
N SER A 41 2.09 -0.71 -8.27
CA SER A 41 1.92 -1.44 -9.52
C SER A 41 0.51 -1.21 -10.07
N SER A 42 0.34 -1.33 -11.39
CA SER A 42 -0.96 -1.19 -12.05
C SER A 42 -2.01 -2.10 -11.40
N SER A 43 -1.67 -3.38 -11.22
CA SER A 43 -2.56 -4.35 -10.58
C SER A 43 -2.85 -4.04 -9.11
N ALA A 44 -1.92 -3.41 -8.38
CA ALA A 44 -2.15 -3.03 -6.99
C ALA A 44 -3.17 -1.89 -6.88
N LYS A 45 -3.02 -0.88 -7.75
CA LYS A 45 -3.95 0.23 -7.81
C LYS A 45 -5.36 -0.28 -8.14
N GLU A 46 -5.49 -1.11 -9.17
CA GLU A 46 -6.76 -1.71 -9.56
C GLU A 46 -7.38 -2.56 -8.45
N ALA A 47 -6.58 -3.40 -7.78
CA ALA A 47 -7.07 -4.22 -6.67
C ALA A 47 -7.55 -3.37 -5.47
N ILE A 48 -6.85 -2.28 -5.16
CA ILE A 48 -7.24 -1.37 -4.06
C ILE A 48 -8.49 -0.59 -4.44
N GLU A 49 -8.60 -0.07 -5.67
CA GLU A 49 -9.81 0.61 -6.15
C GLU A 49 -11.00 -0.35 -6.25
N ALA A 50 -10.80 -1.59 -6.68
CA ALA A 50 -11.83 -2.64 -6.72
C ALA A 50 -12.33 -3.03 -5.33
N ALA A 51 -11.46 -2.99 -4.32
CA ALA A 51 -11.82 -3.14 -2.91
C ALA A 51 -12.55 -1.91 -2.33
N GLY A 52 -12.68 -0.83 -3.12
CA GLY A 52 -13.18 0.48 -2.69
C GLY A 52 -12.21 1.25 -1.80
N GLY A 53 -10.94 0.86 -1.75
CA GLY A 53 -9.88 1.55 -1.02
C GLY A 53 -9.38 2.81 -1.71
N SER A 54 -8.38 3.46 -1.13
CA SER A 54 -7.75 4.67 -1.68
C SER A 54 -6.24 4.51 -1.71
N VAL A 55 -5.62 5.01 -2.79
CA VAL A 55 -4.17 5.03 -2.96
C VAL A 55 -3.67 6.47 -2.95
N GLU A 56 -2.67 6.75 -2.13
CA GLU A 56 -2.01 8.06 -2.06
C GLU A 56 -0.52 7.89 -2.36
N VAL A 57 -0.04 8.65 -3.35
CA VAL A 57 1.37 8.63 -3.75
C VAL A 57 2.09 9.76 -3.04
N ILE A 58 3.15 9.44 -2.31
CA ILE A 58 4.06 10.40 -1.65
C ILE A 58 5.41 10.46 -2.34
#